data_AF-A0AAV5XCD5-F1
#
_entry.id   AF-A0AAV5XCD5-F1
#
_cell.length_a   1.000
_cell.length_b   1.000
_cell.length_c   1.000
_cell.angle_alpha   90.00
_cell.angle_beta   90.00
_cell.angle_gamma   90.00
#
_symmetry.space_group_name_H-M   'P 1'
#
loop_
_entity.id
_entity.type
_entity.pdbx_description
1 polymer ?
#
loop_
_entity_poly.entity_id
_entity_poly.type
_entity_poly.pdbx_seq_one_letter_code
_entity_poly.pdbx_strand_id
1 'polypeptide(L)'
;MARQDAVPSKYIAFFRLIEACDRPGCPVCHCLLADARQYLDALLYEQVNDPDTRRRLQASWGFCNWHAWMLRDVSDPAFGTAIMYEDRSSGGSAA
;
A
#
# COMPACT_ATOMS: atom_id res chain seq x y z
N MET A 1 6.58 -8.51 26.27
CA MET A 1 5.26 -8.88 25.70
C MET A 1 4.21 -7.88 26.21
N ALA A 2 4.19 -6.68 25.65
CA ALA A 2 3.20 -5.66 25.98
C ALA A 2 1.91 -5.91 25.18
N ARG A 3 0.80 -5.75 25.88
CA ARG A 3 -0.56 -6.12 25.51
C ARG A 3 -1.04 -5.22 24.35
N GLN A 4 -1.53 -5.82 23.27
CA GLN A 4 -2.29 -5.10 22.25
C GLN A 4 -3.76 -5.15 22.67
N ASP A 5 -4.26 -4.05 23.23
CA ASP A 5 -5.70 -3.83 23.38
C ASP A 5 -6.27 -3.58 21.98
N ALA A 6 -6.66 -4.66 21.31
CA ALA A 6 -7.30 -4.61 20.01
C ALA A 6 -8.70 -3.99 20.15
N VAL A 7 -8.82 -2.70 19.86
CA VAL A 7 -10.11 -2.11 19.48
C VAL A 7 -10.69 -3.01 18.39
N PRO A 8 -11.94 -3.50 18.50
CA PRO A 8 -12.45 -4.46 17.53
C PRO A 8 -12.56 -3.74 16.18
N SER A 9 -11.68 -4.12 15.24
CA SER A 9 -11.52 -3.50 13.92
C SER A 9 -12.83 -3.37 13.13
N LYS A 10 -13.80 -4.24 13.44
CA LYS A 10 -15.16 -4.21 12.91
C LYS A 10 -15.87 -2.88 13.13
N TYR A 11 -15.66 -2.21 14.26
CA TYR A 11 -16.34 -0.93 14.55
C TYR A 11 -15.78 0.21 13.70
N ILE A 12 -14.46 0.28 13.52
CA ILE A 12 -13.82 1.32 12.70
C ILE A 12 -14.25 1.21 11.24
N ALA A 13 -14.23 -0.01 10.68
CA ALA A 13 -14.65 -0.24 9.30
C ALA A 13 -16.14 0.10 9.08
N PHE A 14 -16.99 -0.21 10.07
CA PHE A 14 -18.41 0.12 10.04
C PHE A 14 -18.64 1.63 10.01
N PHE A 15 -18.05 2.39 10.94
CA PHE A 15 -18.22 3.85 10.98
C PHE A 15 -17.69 4.53 9.72
N ARG A 16 -16.55 4.08 9.20
CA ARG A 16 -15.97 4.63 7.97
C ARG A 16 -16.86 4.39 6.74
N LEU A 17 -17.57 3.26 6.68
CA LEU A 17 -18.54 3.00 5.63
C LEU A 17 -19.78 3.89 5.75
N ILE A 18 -20.27 4.10 6.99
CA ILE A 18 -21.38 5.02 7.26
C ILE A 18 -21.01 6.45 6.84
N GLU A 19 -19.83 6.94 7.20
CA GLU A 19 -19.34 8.26 6.78
C GLU A 19 -19.20 8.38 5.25
N ALA A 20 -18.84 7.29 4.57
CA ALA A 20 -18.73 7.28 3.12
C ALA A 20 -20.10 7.36 2.41
N CYS A 21 -21.20 7.00 3.08
CA CYS A 21 -22.56 7.15 2.54
C CYS A 21 -22.99 8.61 2.39
N ASP A 22 -22.39 9.53 3.14
CA ASP A 22 -22.67 10.97 3.04
C ASP A 22 -21.97 11.63 1.85
N ARG A 23 -21.10 10.90 1.14
CA ARG A 23 -20.39 11.37 -0.05
C ARG A 23 -21.08 10.87 -1.32
N PRO A 24 -21.08 11.66 -2.41
CA PRO A 24 -21.64 11.21 -3.68
C PRO A 24 -20.83 10.04 -4.26
N GLY A 25 -21.53 9.07 -4.87
CA GLY A 25 -20.93 7.90 -5.51
C GLY A 25 -21.13 6.61 -4.71
N CYS A 26 -20.29 5.60 -4.97
CA CYS A 26 -20.35 4.32 -4.25
C CYS A 26 -19.49 4.38 -2.97
N PRO A 27 -20.08 4.22 -1.77
CA PRO A 27 -19.35 4.29 -0.49
C PRO A 27 -18.25 3.23 -0.37
N VAL A 28 -18.51 2.02 -0.87
CA VAL A 28 -17.54 0.91 -0.85
C VAL A 28 -16.33 1.25 -1.72
N CYS A 29 -16.55 1.76 -2.93
CA CYS A 29 -15.46 2.20 -3.80
C CYS A 29 -14.65 3.31 -3.13
N HIS A 30 -15.30 4.24 -2.43
CA HIS A 30 -14.62 5.30 -1.69
C HIS A 30 -13.70 4.74 -0.61
N CYS A 31 -14.21 3.82 0.22
CA CYS A 31 -13.40 3.17 1.26
C CYS A 31 -12.23 2.38 0.66
N LEU A 32 -12.45 1.59 -0.39
CA LEU A 32 -11.41 0.81 -1.06
C LEU A 32 -10.30 1.70 -1.64
N LEU A 33 -10.66 2.82 -2.27
CA LEU A 33 -9.71 3.78 -2.81
C LEU A 33 -8.90 4.48 -1.70
N ALA A 34 -9.55 4.79 -0.58
CA ALA A 34 -8.87 5.38 0.58
C ALA A 34 -7.90 4.39 1.22
N ASP A 35 -8.33 3.14 1.40
CA ASP A 35 -7.49 2.06 1.96
C ASP A 35 -6.28 1.77 1.09
N ALA A 36 -6.49 1.66 -0.23
CA ALA A 36 -5.40 1.41 -1.17
C ALA A 36 -4.34 2.52 -1.09
N ARG A 37 -4.76 3.79 -1.06
CA ARG A 37 -3.83 4.92 -0.91
C ARG A 37 -3.09 4.89 0.41
N GLN A 38 -3.81 4.74 1.52
CA GLN A 38 -3.20 4.70 2.85
C GLN A 38 -2.20 3.54 2.98
N TYR A 39 -2.52 2.38 2.41
CA TYR A 39 -1.62 1.24 2.39
C TYR A 39 -0.36 1.53 1.57
N LEU A 40 -0.50 2.12 0.38
CA LEU A 40 0.64 2.49 -0.47
C LEU A 40 1.53 3.55 0.20
N ASP A 41 0.95 4.58 0.82
CA ASP A 41 1.69 5.59 1.59
C ASP A 41 2.50 4.95 2.72
N ALA A 42 1.87 4.09 3.54
CA ALA A 42 2.55 3.40 4.63
C ALA A 42 3.66 2.46 4.11
N LEU A 43 3.40 1.76 3.01
CA LEU A 43 4.35 0.87 2.36
C LEU A 43 5.59 1.62 1.86
N LEU A 44 5.40 2.79 1.23
CA LEU A 44 6.50 3.62 0.73
C LEU A 44 7.27 4.31 1.86
N TYR A 45 6.60 4.69 2.94
CA TYR A 45 7.23 5.39 4.07
C TYR A 45 8.00 4.44 4.99
N GLU A 46 7.41 3.30 5.35
CA GLU A 46 7.94 2.42 6.41
C GLU A 46 8.66 1.19 5.85
N GLN A 47 8.15 0.61 4.77
CA GLN A 47 8.49 -0.75 4.33
C GLN A 47 9.30 -0.78 3.03
N VAL A 48 9.63 0.39 2.46
CA VAL A 48 10.53 0.53 1.30
C VAL A 48 11.90 -0.11 1.55
N ASN A 49 12.39 -0.13 2.79
CA ASN A 49 13.69 -0.70 3.15
C ASN A 49 13.61 -2.11 3.72
N ASP A 50 12.42 -2.68 3.87
CA ASP A 50 12.24 -4.04 4.37
C ASP A 50 12.56 -5.09 3.28
N PRO A 51 13.57 -5.96 3.49
CA PRO A 51 13.98 -6.95 2.49
C PRO A 51 12.91 -7.99 2.16
N ASP A 52 12.06 -8.36 3.12
CA ASP A 52 10.96 -9.32 2.90
C ASP A 52 9.89 -8.73 1.98
N THR A 53 9.52 -7.47 2.21
CA THR A 53 8.58 -6.72 1.37
C THR A 53 9.12 -6.55 -0.05
N ARG A 54 10.41 -6.21 -0.21
CA ARG A 54 11.04 -6.13 -1.54
C ARG A 54 11.01 -7.45 -2.29
N ARG A 55 11.39 -8.56 -1.63
CA ARG A 55 11.35 -9.90 -2.25
C ARG A 55 9.96 -10.29 -2.72
N ARG A 56 8.92 -10.00 -1.91
CA ARG A 56 7.53 -10.27 -2.27
C ARG A 56 7.09 -9.45 -3.49
N LEU A 57 7.48 -8.18 -3.54
CA LEU A 57 7.14 -7.29 -4.65
C LEU A 57 7.85 -7.70 -5.95
N GLN A 58 9.10 -8.14 -5.86
CA GLN A 58 9.83 -8.69 -7.02
C GLN A 58 9.20 -9.98 -7.53
N ALA A 59 8.84 -10.90 -6.63
CA ALA A 59 8.15 -12.13 -7.00
C ALA A 59 6.79 -11.86 -7.66
N SER A 60 6.13 -10.74 -7.34
CA SER A 60 4.89 -10.30 -7.96
C SER A 60 5.08 -9.44 -9.23
N TRP A 61 6.31 -9.26 -9.71
CA TRP A 61 6.65 -8.41 -10.86
C TRP A 61 6.31 -6.93 -10.66
N GLY A 62 6.29 -6.47 -9.41
CA GLY A 62 5.86 -5.13 -9.04
C GLY A 62 4.37 -5.05 -8.68
N PHE A 63 3.83 -3.84 -8.75
CA PHE A 63 2.41 -3.57 -8.51
C PHE A 63 1.58 -3.84 -9.75
N CYS A 64 0.32 -4.27 -9.56
CA CYS A 64 -0.62 -4.36 -10.69
C CYS A 64 -0.87 -2.96 -11.29
N ASN A 65 -1.33 -2.91 -12.55
CA ASN A 65 -1.50 -1.66 -13.28
C ASN A 65 -2.27 -0.59 -12.48
N TRP A 66 -3.37 -0.98 -11.82
CA TRP A 66 -4.19 -0.09 -11.02
C TRP A 66 -3.42 0.55 -9.85
N HIS A 67 -2.73 -0.25 -9.04
CA HIS A 67 -1.92 0.26 -7.93
C HIS A 67 -0.67 1.00 -8.42
N ALA A 68 -0.10 0.61 -9.55
CA ALA A 68 1.03 1.31 -10.16
C ALA A 68 0.67 2.74 -10.59
N TRP A 69 -0.55 2.96 -11.09
CA TRP A 69 -1.06 4.30 -11.37
C TRP A 69 -1.29 5.12 -10.10
N MET A 70 -1.82 4.49 -9.05
CA MET A 70 -2.04 5.15 -7.76
C MET A 70 -0.74 5.62 -7.09
N LEU A 71 0.37 4.93 -7.33
CA LEU A 71 1.70 5.33 -6.82
C LEU A 71 2.13 6.73 -7.29
N ARG A 72 1.52 7.28 -8.34
CA ARG A 72 1.81 8.64 -8.82
C ARG A 72 1.16 9.73 -7.97
N ASP A 73 0.10 9.38 -7.25
CA ASP A 73 -0.75 10.33 -6.52
C ASP A 73 -0.49 10.31 -5.00
N VAL A 74 0.36 9.38 -4.52
CA VAL A 74 0.79 9.28 -3.12
C VAL A 74 1.98 10.19 -2.82
N SER A 75 2.15 10.54 -1.54
CA SER A 75 3.13 11.54 -1.12
C SER A 75 4.57 11.02 -1.25
N ASP A 76 5.47 11.84 -1.77
CA ASP A 76 6.89 11.52 -2.04
C ASP A 76 7.13 10.22 -2.85
N PRO A 77 6.57 10.13 -4.07
CA PRO A 77 6.66 8.91 -4.89
C PRO A 77 8.08 8.65 -5.39
N ALA A 78 8.95 9.68 -5.43
CA ALA A 78 10.24 9.61 -6.11
C ALA A 78 11.24 8.68 -5.41
N PHE A 79 11.32 8.70 -4.08
CA PHE A 79 12.30 7.89 -3.34
C PHE A 79 11.82 6.45 -3.13
N GLY A 80 10.56 6.28 -2.70
CA GLY A 80 10.01 4.96 -2.39
C GLY A 80 9.87 4.05 -3.61
N THR A 81 9.41 4.60 -4.74
CA THR A 81 9.25 3.82 -5.97
C THR A 81 10.59 3.53 -6.64
N ALA A 82 11.53 4.49 -6.67
CA ALA A 82 12.86 4.27 -7.25
C ALA A 82 13.56 3.09 -6.56
N ILE A 83 13.55 3.06 -5.23
CA ILE A 83 14.16 1.99 -4.45
C ILE A 83 13.50 0.61 -4.70
N MET A 84 12.17 0.57 -4.88
CA MET A 84 11.46 -0.66 -5.19
C MET A 84 11.75 -1.20 -6.59
N TYR A 85 12.06 -0.32 -7.55
CA TYR A 85 12.32 -0.69 -8.95
C TYR A 85 13.81 -0.78 -9.31
N GLU A 86 14.73 -0.28 -8.48
CA GLU A 86 16.18 -0.29 -8.71
C GLU A 86 16.81 -1.68 -8.55
N ASP A 87 16.17 -2.57 -7.77
CA ASP A 87 16.64 -3.94 -7.53
C ASP A 87 16.37 -4.92 -8.69
N ARG A 88 16.24 -4.40 -9.91
CA ARG A 88 16.38 -5.20 -11.14
C ARG A 88 17.82 -5.23 -11.67
N SER A 89 18.73 -4.48 -11.07
CA SER A 89 20.11 -4.35 -11.58
C SER A 89 21.15 -5.20 -10.83
N SER A 90 20.78 -5.93 -9.76
CA SER A 90 21.74 -6.65 -8.91
C SER A 90 21.64 -8.20 -8.91
N GLY A 91 20.76 -8.80 -9.72
CA GLY A 91 20.47 -10.24 -9.66
C GLY A 91 20.27 -10.91 -11.02
N GLY A 92 21.34 -10.99 -11.81
CA GLY A 92 21.29 -11.61 -13.14
C GLY A 92 22.65 -12.10 -13.66
N SER A 93 23.39 -12.86 -12.85
CA SER A 93 24.46 -13.75 -13.33
C SER A 93 24.50 -15.01 -12.49
N ALA A 94 23.62 -15.95 -12.83
CA ALA A 94 23.79 -17.37 -12.54
C ALA A 94 23.45 -18.10 -13.84
N ALA A 95 24.47 -18.18 -14.70
CA ALA A 95 24.61 -19.19 -15.75
C ALA A 95 25.85 -20.01 -15.40
#